data_AF-A0A2I3RXQ3-F1
#
_entry.id   AF-A0A2I3RXQ3-F1
#
_cell.length_a   1.000
_cell.length_b   1.000
_cell.length_c   1.000
_cell.angle_alpha   90.00
_cell.angle_beta   90.00
_cell.angle_gamma   90.00
#
_symmetry.space_group_name_H-M   'P 1'
#
loop_
_entity.id
_entity.type
_entity.pdbx_description
1 polymer ?
#
loop_
_entity_poly.entity_id
_entity_poly.type
_entity_poly.pdbx_seq_one_letter_code
_entity_poly.pdbx_strand_id
1 'polypeptide(L)'
;MDERFNKWLLTPVLTLLFVVIMYQYVSPSCTSSCTNFGEQPRAGEAGPPAVPGPARRAQAPPEEWERRPQLPPPPRGPPEGPRGAAAPEEEDEEPGDPREGEEEEEEDEPDPEAPENGSLPRFVPRFNFSLKDLTRFVDFNIKGRDVIVFLHIQKTGGTTFGRHLVKNIRLEQPCSCKAGQKKCTCHRPGKKETWLFSRFSTGWSCGLHADWTELTNCVPAIMEKKDCPRNHSHTRNFYYITMLRDPVSRYLSEWKHVQRGATWKTSLHMCDGRSPTPDELPTCYSGDDWSGVSLREFMDCSYNLANNRQVRMLADLSLVGCYNLTFMNESERNTILLQSAKNNLKNMAFFGLTEFQRKTQFLFERTFNLKFISPFTQFNITRASNVEINEGARQRIEDLNFLDMQLYEYAKDLFQQRYHHTKQLEHQRDRQKRREERRLQREHRDHQWPKEDGAAEGTVTEDYNSQVVRW
;
A
#
# COMPACT_ATOMS: atom_id res chain seq x y z
N MET A 1 -16.96 -58.61 -38.65
CA MET A 1 -15.90 -57.58 -38.58
C MET A 1 -15.38 -57.56 -37.14
N ASP A 2 -14.86 -58.69 -36.68
CA ASP A 2 -13.44 -59.11 -36.68
C ASP A 2 -12.67 -58.61 -35.45
N GLU A 3 -12.85 -59.32 -34.32
CA GLU A 3 -12.02 -59.15 -33.12
C GLU A 3 -10.53 -59.45 -33.37
N ARG A 4 -10.19 -60.16 -34.46
CA ARG A 4 -8.80 -60.34 -34.90
C ARG A 4 -8.18 -59.05 -35.43
N PHE A 5 -8.97 -58.17 -36.05
CA PHE A 5 -8.48 -56.91 -36.60
C PHE A 5 -8.09 -55.93 -35.49
N ASN A 6 -8.81 -55.96 -34.36
CA ASN A 6 -8.56 -55.08 -33.23
C ASN A 6 -7.26 -55.42 -32.50
N LYS A 7 -6.87 -56.70 -32.42
CA LYS A 7 -5.58 -57.11 -31.82
C LYS A 7 -4.37 -56.75 -32.68
N TRP A 8 -4.51 -56.81 -34.01
CA TRP A 8 -3.42 -56.45 -34.94
C TRP A 8 -3.15 -54.95 -35.04
N LEU A 9 -4.14 -54.09 -34.74
CA LEU A 9 -3.94 -52.64 -34.69
C LEU A 9 -3.50 -52.14 -33.30
N LEU A 10 -3.91 -52.80 -32.22
CA LEU A 10 -3.63 -52.32 -30.86
C LEU A 10 -2.13 -52.37 -30.52
N THR A 11 -1.46 -53.46 -30.91
CA THR A 11 -0.04 -53.67 -30.62
C THR A 11 0.89 -52.63 -31.27
N PRO A 12 0.78 -52.32 -32.58
CA PRO A 12 1.60 -51.27 -33.20
C PRO A 12 1.28 -49.86 -32.67
N VAL A 13 0.02 -49.59 -32.27
CA VAL A 13 -0.35 -48.30 -31.68
C VAL A 13 0.22 -48.14 -30.27
N LEU A 14 0.19 -49.20 -29.45
CA LEU A 14 0.79 -49.20 -28.11
C LEU A 14 2.32 -49.10 -28.17
N THR A 15 2.99 -49.76 -29.12
CA THR A 15 4.44 -49.59 -29.30
C THR A 15 4.80 -48.19 -29.78
N LEU A 16 4.02 -47.60 -30.71
CA LEU A 16 4.23 -46.21 -31.12
C LEU A 16 4.06 -45.23 -29.95
N LEU A 17 3.02 -45.41 -29.12
CA LEU A 17 2.78 -44.62 -27.91
C LEU A 17 3.94 -44.77 -26.91
N PHE A 18 4.45 -45.98 -26.71
CA PHE A 18 5.56 -46.24 -25.80
C PHE A 18 6.88 -45.61 -26.31
N VAL A 19 7.13 -45.64 -27.62
CA VAL A 19 8.28 -44.96 -28.25
C VAL A 19 8.15 -43.44 -28.15
N VAL A 20 6.95 -42.88 -28.32
CA VAL A 20 6.71 -41.43 -28.17
C VAL A 20 6.89 -40.99 -26.71
N ILE A 21 6.42 -41.79 -25.74
CA ILE A 21 6.61 -41.52 -24.31
C ILE A 21 8.10 -41.65 -23.95
N MET A 22 8.81 -42.67 -24.42
CA MET A 22 10.25 -42.78 -24.23
C MET A 22 11.02 -41.61 -24.88
N TYR A 23 10.63 -41.18 -26.08
CA TYR A 23 11.25 -40.02 -26.74
C TYR A 23 11.00 -38.70 -25.98
N GLN A 24 9.84 -38.55 -25.33
CA GLN A 24 9.53 -37.38 -24.49
C GLN A 24 10.24 -37.39 -23.13
N TYR A 25 10.62 -38.57 -22.61
CA TYR A 25 11.19 -38.70 -21.26
C TYR A 25 12.68 -39.09 -21.22
N VAL A 26 13.27 -39.55 -22.33
CA VAL A 26 14.65 -40.09 -22.39
C VAL A 26 15.61 -39.25 -23.25
N SER A 27 15.18 -38.11 -23.81
CA SER A 27 16.13 -37.18 -24.45
C SER A 27 15.71 -35.71 -24.33
N PRO A 28 16.56 -34.82 -23.77
CA PRO A 28 16.27 -33.40 -23.64
C PRO A 28 16.52 -32.69 -24.97
N SER A 29 15.46 -32.27 -25.65
CA SER A 29 15.58 -31.37 -26.81
C SER A 29 15.81 -29.93 -26.35
N CYS A 30 17.03 -29.66 -25.88
CA CYS A 30 17.69 -28.37 -26.10
C CYS A 30 18.41 -28.45 -27.45
N THR A 31 17.96 -27.67 -28.42
CA THR A 31 18.69 -27.46 -29.68
C THR A 31 18.99 -25.98 -29.84
N SER A 32 20.16 -25.55 -29.36
CA SER A 32 21.12 -24.75 -30.13
C SER A 32 22.39 -24.49 -29.31
N SER A 33 23.50 -24.87 -29.92
CA SER A 33 24.89 -24.89 -29.45
C SER A 33 25.44 -23.56 -28.95
N CYS A 34 26.25 -23.62 -27.89
CA CYS A 34 27.64 -23.16 -27.90
C CYS A 34 28.40 -23.83 -26.75
N THR A 35 29.36 -24.66 -27.13
CA THR A 35 30.39 -25.31 -26.32
C THR A 35 31.44 -24.30 -25.86
N ASN A 36 31.88 -24.37 -24.60
CA ASN A 36 33.30 -24.49 -24.25
C ASN A 36 33.43 -24.98 -22.81
N PHE A 37 34.01 -26.17 -22.68
CA PHE A 37 34.51 -26.78 -21.46
C PHE A 37 35.85 -26.11 -21.09
N GLY A 38 36.09 -25.91 -19.80
CA GLY A 38 37.37 -25.42 -19.26
C GLY A 38 37.45 -25.68 -17.76
N GLU A 39 37.86 -26.90 -17.43
CA GLU A 39 38.59 -27.37 -16.24
C GLU A 39 38.27 -26.81 -14.84
N GLN A 40 37.86 -27.75 -14.00
CA GLN A 40 37.98 -27.74 -12.54
C GLN A 40 39.37 -28.27 -12.15
N PRO A 41 40.02 -27.72 -11.10
CA PRO A 41 40.92 -28.53 -10.29
C PRO A 41 40.42 -28.67 -8.85
N ARG A 42 40.80 -29.83 -8.31
CA ARG A 42 40.47 -30.39 -7.00
C ARG A 42 41.17 -29.69 -5.84
N ALA A 43 40.53 -29.88 -4.68
CA ALA A 43 41.03 -30.05 -3.32
C ALA A 43 42.56 -30.00 -3.08
N GLY A 44 42.95 -29.16 -2.12
CA GLY A 44 44.18 -29.27 -1.35
C GLY A 44 43.86 -29.07 0.14
N GLU A 45 44.23 -30.06 0.96
CA GLU A 45 44.22 -30.03 2.43
C GLU A 45 45.22 -29.01 2.99
N ALA A 46 44.85 -28.33 4.07
CA ALA A 46 45.79 -27.79 5.06
C ALA A 46 45.07 -27.68 6.42
N GLY A 47 45.63 -28.33 7.45
CA GLY A 47 45.07 -28.40 8.81
C GLY A 47 45.27 -27.12 9.65
N PRO A 48 44.69 -27.09 10.88
CA PRO A 48 44.79 -25.97 11.82
C PRO A 48 45.92 -26.21 12.86
N PRO A 49 46.16 -25.35 13.88
CA PRO A 49 45.71 -23.97 14.16
C PRO A 49 46.87 -23.01 14.56
N ALA A 50 46.57 -21.73 14.77
CA ALA A 50 47.38 -20.84 15.61
C ALA A 50 46.51 -20.06 16.61
N VAL A 51 46.88 -20.19 17.88
CA VAL A 51 46.27 -19.58 19.07
C VAL A 51 46.79 -18.15 19.28
N PRO A 52 45.94 -17.18 19.65
CA PRO A 52 46.38 -16.00 20.39
C PRO A 52 46.00 -16.09 21.88
N GLY A 53 46.97 -15.80 22.75
CA GLY A 53 46.85 -15.80 24.21
C GLY A 53 46.02 -14.65 24.81
N PRO A 54 45.90 -14.60 26.15
CA PRO A 54 44.77 -13.96 26.83
C PRO A 54 44.94 -12.44 26.96
N ALA A 55 43.93 -11.68 26.52
CA ALA A 55 43.80 -10.27 26.81
C ALA A 55 43.27 -10.06 28.24
N ARG A 56 43.88 -9.10 28.93
CA ARG A 56 43.68 -8.75 30.33
C ARG A 56 42.25 -8.24 30.61
N ARG A 57 41.77 -8.66 31.77
CA ARG A 57 40.63 -8.16 32.54
C ARG A 57 40.72 -6.64 32.72
N ALA A 58 39.87 -5.89 32.04
CA ALA A 58 39.61 -4.48 32.33
C ALA A 58 38.28 -4.40 33.10
N GLN A 59 38.36 -3.81 34.29
CA GLN A 59 37.25 -3.60 35.21
C GLN A 59 36.33 -2.51 34.65
N ALA A 60 35.02 -2.72 34.74
CA ALA A 60 34.00 -1.72 34.47
C ALA A 60 34.02 -0.64 35.59
N PRO A 61 33.88 0.66 35.26
CA PRO A 61 33.62 1.68 36.26
C PRO A 61 32.14 1.66 36.70
N PRO A 62 31.82 2.12 37.93
CA PRO A 62 30.50 1.98 38.51
C PRO A 62 29.48 3.02 38.00
N GLU A 63 28.22 2.64 38.13
CA GLU A 63 27.00 3.37 37.83
C GLU A 63 26.95 4.75 38.53
N GLU A 64 26.60 5.78 37.76
CA GLU A 64 26.28 7.12 38.27
C GLU A 64 24.94 7.55 37.63
N TRP A 65 23.81 7.24 38.28
CA TRP A 65 22.48 7.70 37.84
C TRP A 65 21.61 8.36 38.92
N GLU A 66 22.18 8.75 40.07
CA GLU A 66 21.46 9.64 40.98
C GLU A 66 21.50 11.08 40.49
N ARG A 67 20.51 11.47 39.67
CA ARG A 67 19.96 12.85 39.62
C ARG A 67 18.59 12.86 38.95
N ARG A 68 17.54 12.95 39.79
CA ARG A 68 16.18 13.33 39.38
C ARG A 68 16.17 14.77 38.83
N PRO A 69 15.59 15.03 37.64
CA PRO A 69 15.20 16.37 37.26
C PRO A 69 13.82 16.70 37.88
N GLN A 70 13.77 17.78 38.66
CA GLN A 70 12.53 18.34 39.22
C GLN A 70 11.72 19.03 38.10
N LEU A 71 10.42 18.76 38.05
CA LEU A 71 9.46 19.43 37.16
C LEU A 71 9.06 20.80 37.73
N PRO A 72 8.98 21.87 36.92
CA PRO A 72 8.43 23.15 37.36
C PRO A 72 6.88 23.11 37.45
N PRO A 73 6.26 23.91 38.33
CA PRO A 73 4.81 23.90 38.54
C PRO A 73 4.04 24.60 37.41
N PRO A 74 2.75 24.24 37.21
CA PRO A 74 1.93 24.76 36.10
C PRO A 74 1.46 26.22 36.33
N PRO A 75 1.24 26.99 35.25
CA PRO A 75 0.76 28.37 35.34
C PRO A 75 -0.72 28.45 35.75
N ARG A 76 -1.03 29.48 36.55
CA ARG A 76 -2.35 29.81 37.11
C ARG A 76 -3.30 30.34 36.02
N GLY A 77 -4.57 29.95 36.10
CA GLY A 77 -5.64 30.41 35.23
C GLY A 77 -6.01 31.90 35.43
N PRO A 78 -6.76 32.49 34.49
CA PRO A 78 -7.08 33.91 34.49
C PRO A 78 -8.24 34.24 35.45
N PRO A 79 -8.22 35.41 36.12
CA PRO A 79 -9.34 35.88 36.92
C PRO A 79 -10.40 36.62 36.07
N GLU A 80 -11.64 36.53 36.54
CA GLU A 80 -12.85 37.19 36.02
C GLU A 80 -12.77 38.72 36.13
N GLY A 81 -13.39 39.42 35.17
CA GLY A 81 -13.47 40.90 35.12
C GLY A 81 -14.45 41.52 36.14
N PRO A 82 -14.59 42.86 36.14
CA PRO A 82 -15.90 43.39 35.71
C PRO A 82 -15.89 44.76 34.99
N ARG A 83 -16.86 44.87 34.05
CA ARG A 83 -17.82 45.96 33.76
C ARG A 83 -17.38 47.39 33.42
N GLY A 84 -17.98 47.89 32.33
CA GLY A 84 -18.22 49.31 31.99
C GLY A 84 -18.19 49.50 30.47
N ALA A 85 -19.29 49.33 29.71
CA ALA A 85 -20.37 50.29 29.47
C ALA A 85 -19.89 51.64 28.89
N ALA A 86 -19.95 51.80 27.56
CA ALA A 86 -20.51 52.95 26.84
C ALA A 86 -20.15 52.87 25.34
N ALA A 87 -21.14 53.17 24.50
CA ALA A 87 -21.04 53.51 23.08
C ALA A 87 -21.81 54.83 22.90
N PRO A 88 -21.85 55.44 21.69
CA PRO A 88 -20.74 56.01 20.92
C PRO A 88 -21.01 57.50 20.63
N GLU A 89 -20.04 58.23 20.09
CA GLU A 89 -20.29 59.47 19.34
C GLU A 89 -19.61 59.37 17.97
N GLU A 90 -20.41 59.71 16.95
CA GLU A 90 -20.09 59.76 15.52
C GLU A 90 -19.36 61.06 15.19
N GLU A 91 -18.35 61.01 14.30
CA GLU A 91 -18.01 62.13 13.42
C GLU A 91 -17.63 61.59 12.03
N ASP A 92 -18.23 62.23 11.02
CA ASP A 92 -18.19 61.98 9.58
C ASP A 92 -16.82 62.30 8.94
N GLU A 93 -16.46 61.62 7.83
CA GLU A 93 -15.75 62.23 6.68
C GLU A 93 -15.81 61.35 5.40
N GLU A 94 -15.77 62.02 4.24
CA GLU A 94 -16.20 61.67 2.86
C GLU A 94 -15.60 60.44 2.14
N PRO A 95 -16.24 59.95 1.04
CA PRO A 95 -15.78 58.79 0.28
C PRO A 95 -14.79 59.15 -0.85
N GLY A 96 -13.61 58.50 -0.82
CA GLY A 96 -12.62 58.50 -1.91
C GLY A 96 -12.69 57.25 -2.79
N ASP A 97 -12.73 57.49 -4.10
CA ASP A 97 -12.49 56.63 -5.30
C ASP A 97 -12.17 55.11 -5.11
N PRO A 98 -13.01 54.18 -5.61
CA PRO A 98 -12.70 52.75 -5.63
C PRO A 98 -12.07 52.34 -6.96
N ARG A 99 -10.77 52.56 -7.11
CA ARG A 99 -9.97 51.91 -8.14
C ARG A 99 -8.62 51.48 -7.59
N GLU A 100 -8.61 50.42 -6.78
CA GLU A 100 -7.48 49.49 -6.68
C GLU A 100 -7.83 48.27 -5.81
N GLY A 101 -7.93 47.10 -6.47
CA GLY A 101 -7.52 45.81 -5.91
C GLY A 101 -8.30 45.22 -4.73
N GLU A 102 -9.56 44.82 -4.94
CA GLU A 102 -10.13 43.73 -4.13
C GLU A 102 -9.44 42.42 -4.54
N GLU A 103 -8.41 42.03 -3.78
CA GLU A 103 -8.02 40.62 -3.72
C GLU A 103 -9.18 39.88 -3.02
N GLU A 104 -10.09 39.31 -3.80
CA GLU A 104 -11.09 38.36 -3.30
C GLU A 104 -10.34 37.24 -2.55
N GLU A 105 -10.39 37.27 -1.22
CA GLU A 105 -10.17 36.11 -0.38
C GLU A 105 -11.33 35.14 -0.67
N GLU A 106 -11.22 34.35 -1.75
CA GLU A 106 -12.13 33.24 -2.03
C GLU A 106 -12.10 32.29 -0.82
N GLU A 107 -13.21 32.27 -0.07
CA GLU A 107 -13.47 31.34 1.02
C GLU A 107 -13.16 29.91 0.58
N ASP A 108 -12.38 29.20 1.39
CA ASP A 108 -12.05 27.79 1.17
C ASP A 108 -13.34 26.97 1.04
N GLU A 109 -13.59 26.34 -0.11
CA GLU A 109 -14.67 25.36 -0.20
C GLU A 109 -14.49 24.30 0.90
N PRO A 110 -15.50 24.12 1.78
CA PRO A 110 -15.39 23.15 2.87
C PRO A 110 -15.30 21.73 2.30
N ASP A 111 -14.34 20.96 2.82
CA ASP A 111 -14.19 19.54 2.48
C ASP A 111 -15.55 18.84 2.68
N PRO A 112 -16.15 18.19 1.66
CA PRO A 112 -17.43 17.49 1.79
C PRO A 112 -17.37 16.28 2.74
N GLU A 113 -16.19 15.93 3.27
CA GLU A 113 -16.00 14.98 4.36
C GLU A 113 -15.67 15.65 5.72
N ALA A 114 -15.69 16.98 5.81
CA ALA A 114 -15.65 17.69 7.08
C ALA A 114 -17.00 17.52 7.80
N PRO A 115 -17.02 17.02 9.04
CA PRO A 115 -18.27 16.92 9.79
C PRO A 115 -18.86 18.31 10.02
N GLU A 116 -20.15 18.48 9.76
CA GLU A 116 -20.91 19.75 9.85
C GLU A 116 -20.91 20.43 11.24
N ASN A 117 -20.23 19.87 12.23
CA ASN A 117 -20.01 20.50 13.53
C ASN A 117 -18.50 20.51 13.83
N GLY A 118 -17.90 21.70 13.86
CA GLY A 118 -16.47 21.99 14.09
C GLY A 118 -15.92 21.56 15.46
N SER A 119 -16.06 20.29 15.81
CA SER A 119 -15.70 19.72 17.10
C SER A 119 -14.94 18.39 16.99
N LEU A 120 -14.57 17.95 15.79
CA LEU A 120 -13.57 16.88 15.62
C LEU A 120 -12.18 17.49 15.51
N PRO A 121 -11.18 17.02 16.30
CA PRO A 121 -9.84 17.57 16.27
C PRO A 121 -9.29 17.44 14.85
N ARG A 122 -8.95 18.57 14.23
CA ARG A 122 -8.16 18.68 13.00
C ARG A 122 -7.02 17.69 13.12
N PHE A 123 -6.83 16.83 12.11
CA PHE A 123 -5.81 15.77 12.16
C PHE A 123 -4.47 16.35 12.63
N VAL A 124 -3.96 15.84 13.77
CA VAL A 124 -2.71 16.28 14.37
C VAL A 124 -1.63 15.24 14.04
N PRO A 125 -0.60 15.60 13.26
CA PRO A 125 0.57 14.77 13.03
C PRO A 125 1.18 14.26 14.34
N ARG A 126 1.46 12.95 14.44
CA ARG A 126 2.15 12.36 15.60
C ARG A 126 3.65 12.22 15.39
N PHE A 127 4.05 11.92 14.16
CA PHE A 127 5.42 11.72 13.73
C PHE A 127 5.81 12.81 12.72
N ASN A 128 7.08 13.19 12.75
CA ASN A 128 7.64 14.14 11.80
C ASN A 128 8.19 13.39 10.57
N PHE A 129 7.46 13.44 9.46
CA PHE A 129 7.86 12.83 8.19
C PHE A 129 8.52 13.85 7.27
N SER A 130 9.58 13.44 6.58
CA SER A 130 10.21 14.32 5.59
C SER A 130 9.30 14.50 4.36
N LEU A 131 9.51 15.56 3.58
CA LEU A 131 8.83 15.73 2.29
C LEU A 131 9.04 14.54 1.36
N LYS A 132 10.21 13.89 1.43
CA LYS A 132 10.50 12.65 0.70
C LYS A 132 9.62 11.50 1.17
N ASP A 133 9.23 11.41 2.44
CA ASP A 133 8.36 10.36 2.95
C ASP A 133 6.89 10.59 2.56
N LEU A 134 6.47 11.86 2.48
CA LEU A 134 5.10 12.28 2.13
C LEU A 134 4.84 12.27 0.61
N THR A 135 5.87 12.54 -0.20
CA THR A 135 5.73 12.62 -1.66
C THR A 135 5.90 11.24 -2.28
N ARG A 136 4.80 10.66 -2.78
CA ARG A 136 4.82 9.44 -3.60
C ARG A 136 4.20 9.76 -4.95
N PHE A 137 5.07 9.91 -5.94
CA PHE A 137 4.71 10.00 -7.35
C PHE A 137 5.57 9.02 -8.11
N VAL A 138 4.92 8.20 -8.93
CA VAL A 138 5.53 7.18 -9.77
C VAL A 138 5.11 7.47 -11.19
N ASP A 139 6.08 7.72 -12.05
CA ASP A 139 5.86 7.79 -13.50
C ASP A 139 5.64 6.37 -14.04
N PHE A 140 4.44 5.83 -13.78
CA PHE A 140 4.12 4.43 -14.05
C PHE A 140 3.87 4.21 -15.54
N ASN A 141 4.82 3.56 -16.21
CA ASN A 141 4.71 3.25 -17.61
C ASN A 141 4.19 1.82 -17.84
N ILE A 142 2.87 1.69 -18.00
CA ILE A 142 2.22 0.41 -18.29
C ILE A 142 2.67 -0.23 -19.62
N LYS A 143 3.09 0.57 -20.62
CA LYS A 143 3.61 0.09 -21.91
C LYS A 143 5.08 -0.35 -21.82
N GLY A 144 5.80 0.19 -20.82
CA GLY A 144 7.20 -0.08 -20.50
C GLY A 144 7.40 -1.41 -19.78
N ARG A 145 8.26 -1.43 -18.75
CA ARG A 145 8.63 -2.63 -17.98
C ARG A 145 8.20 -2.59 -16.51
N ASP A 146 7.42 -1.59 -16.14
CA ASP A 146 6.99 -1.37 -14.76
C ASP A 146 5.95 -2.39 -14.31
N VAL A 147 6.08 -2.89 -13.09
CA VAL A 147 5.20 -3.89 -12.51
C VAL A 147 4.72 -3.44 -11.13
N ILE A 148 3.41 -3.37 -10.93
CA ILE A 148 2.83 -3.18 -9.59
C ILE A 148 2.78 -4.55 -8.90
N VAL A 149 3.28 -4.64 -7.67
CA VAL A 149 3.30 -5.87 -6.87
C VAL A 149 2.40 -5.69 -5.65
N PHE A 150 1.28 -6.40 -5.61
CA PHE A 150 0.34 -6.30 -4.49
C PHE A 150 0.60 -7.36 -3.42
N LEU A 151 1.21 -6.96 -2.32
CA LEU A 151 1.38 -7.75 -1.10
C LEU A 151 0.05 -7.76 -0.33
N HIS A 152 -0.63 -8.91 -0.37
CA HIS A 152 -1.95 -9.07 0.24
C HIS A 152 -1.85 -9.73 1.62
N ILE A 153 -1.88 -8.92 2.67
CA ILE A 153 -1.98 -9.39 4.07
C ILE A 153 -3.39 -9.92 4.33
N GLN A 154 -3.51 -11.04 5.06
CA GLN A 154 -4.81 -11.60 5.40
C GLN A 154 -5.66 -10.57 6.16
N LYS A 155 -6.93 -10.48 5.73
CA LYS A 155 -8.02 -9.73 6.41
C LYS A 155 -7.89 -8.21 6.43
N THR A 156 -7.06 -7.64 5.57
CA THR A 156 -6.92 -6.18 5.39
C THR A 156 -7.77 -5.62 4.22
N GLY A 157 -8.89 -6.27 3.91
CA GLY A 157 -9.74 -5.86 2.77
C GLY A 157 -9.12 -6.11 1.38
N GLY A 158 -7.97 -6.79 1.30
CA GLY A 158 -7.22 -6.97 0.05
C GLY A 158 -7.95 -7.77 -1.04
N THR A 159 -9.02 -8.50 -0.72
CA THR A 159 -9.89 -9.10 -1.75
C THR A 159 -10.71 -8.04 -2.50
N THR A 160 -11.20 -7.01 -1.81
CA THR A 160 -11.91 -5.88 -2.44
C THR A 160 -10.93 -5.02 -3.22
N PHE A 161 -9.83 -4.60 -2.59
CA PHE A 161 -8.80 -3.80 -3.25
C PHE A 161 -8.19 -4.50 -4.47
N GLY A 162 -7.84 -5.78 -4.34
CA GLY A 162 -7.31 -6.57 -5.46
C GLY A 162 -8.30 -6.68 -6.63
N ARG A 163 -9.62 -6.70 -6.39
CA ARG A 163 -10.62 -6.65 -7.46
C ARG A 163 -10.65 -5.28 -8.14
N HIS A 164 -10.49 -4.19 -7.39
CA HIS A 164 -10.38 -2.86 -7.99
C HIS A 164 -9.18 -2.79 -8.96
N LEU A 165 -8.03 -3.38 -8.60
CA LEU A 165 -6.84 -3.38 -9.46
C LEU A 165 -7.07 -4.08 -10.81
N VAL A 166 -7.86 -5.17 -10.84
CA VAL A 166 -8.07 -5.95 -12.07
C VAL A 166 -9.35 -5.59 -12.84
N LYS A 167 -10.32 -4.92 -12.22
CA LYS A 167 -11.64 -4.66 -12.84
C LYS A 167 -12.06 -3.19 -12.85
N ASN A 168 -11.43 -2.33 -12.06
CA ASN A 168 -11.93 -0.99 -11.82
C ASN A 168 -10.95 0.12 -12.22
N ILE A 169 -9.78 -0.19 -12.78
CA ILE A 169 -8.86 0.85 -13.30
C ILE A 169 -9.22 1.15 -14.76
N ARG A 170 -9.31 2.43 -15.11
CA ARG A 170 -9.48 2.88 -16.50
C ARG A 170 -8.15 2.68 -17.25
N LEU A 171 -8.13 1.72 -18.16
CA LEU A 171 -6.95 1.34 -18.94
C LEU A 171 -7.26 1.33 -20.43
N GLU A 172 -6.25 1.65 -21.26
CA GLU A 172 -6.33 1.49 -22.72
C GLU A 172 -6.65 0.03 -23.10
N GLN A 173 -6.00 -0.92 -22.43
CA GLN A 173 -6.30 -2.35 -22.52
C GLN A 173 -6.66 -2.89 -21.13
N PRO A 174 -7.96 -3.13 -20.84
CA PRO A 174 -8.41 -3.70 -19.57
C PRO A 174 -7.91 -5.13 -19.34
N CYS A 175 -7.88 -5.57 -18.09
CA CYS A 175 -7.63 -6.99 -17.80
C CYS A 175 -8.78 -7.87 -18.31
N SER A 176 -8.46 -9.01 -18.89
CA SER A 176 -9.45 -10.01 -19.31
C SER A 176 -9.79 -10.93 -18.13
N CYS A 177 -10.97 -10.75 -17.53
CA CYS A 177 -11.49 -11.56 -16.44
C CYS A 177 -12.64 -12.46 -16.91
N LYS A 178 -12.39 -13.76 -17.11
CA LYS A 178 -13.45 -14.71 -17.49
C LYS A 178 -14.32 -15.09 -16.30
N ALA A 179 -15.64 -15.16 -16.50
CA ALA A 179 -16.57 -15.63 -15.46
C ALA A 179 -16.17 -17.06 -15.01
N GLY A 180 -16.27 -17.31 -13.70
CA GLY A 180 -15.83 -18.58 -13.09
C GLY A 180 -14.33 -18.69 -12.82
N GLN A 181 -13.47 -17.89 -13.49
CA GLN A 181 -12.04 -17.89 -13.22
C GLN A 181 -11.68 -16.90 -12.10
N LYS A 182 -10.90 -17.37 -11.12
CA LYS A 182 -10.38 -16.52 -10.04
C LYS A 182 -9.25 -15.59 -10.51
N LYS A 183 -8.58 -15.91 -11.61
CA LYS A 183 -7.44 -15.17 -12.16
C LYS A 183 -7.84 -14.47 -13.45
N CYS A 184 -7.47 -13.20 -13.56
CA CYS A 184 -7.61 -12.38 -14.76
C CYS A 184 -6.27 -12.27 -15.49
N THR A 185 -6.32 -12.00 -16.78
CA THR A 185 -5.14 -11.74 -17.61
C THR A 185 -4.93 -10.23 -17.74
N CYS A 186 -3.95 -9.68 -17.02
CA CYS A 186 -3.63 -8.25 -17.01
C CYS A 186 -2.37 -7.96 -17.83
N HIS A 187 -2.51 -8.01 -19.15
CA HIS A 187 -1.39 -7.77 -20.05
C HIS A 187 -1.21 -6.29 -20.40
N ARG A 188 0.01 -5.91 -20.74
CA ARG A 188 0.32 -4.60 -21.32
C ARG A 188 -0.38 -4.44 -22.68
N PRO A 189 -0.71 -3.21 -23.11
CA PRO A 189 -1.23 -2.95 -24.44
C PRO A 189 -0.33 -3.55 -25.52
N GLY A 190 -0.88 -4.40 -26.38
CA GLY A 190 -0.16 -5.01 -27.51
C GLY A 190 0.92 -6.05 -27.16
N LYS A 191 1.09 -6.44 -25.89
CA LYS A 191 2.08 -7.46 -25.46
C LYS A 191 1.42 -8.58 -24.66
N LYS A 192 2.11 -9.72 -24.51
CA LYS A 192 1.70 -10.83 -23.63
C LYS A 192 2.36 -10.78 -22.25
N GLU A 193 2.99 -9.66 -21.91
CA GLU A 193 3.63 -9.42 -20.62
C GLU A 193 2.64 -8.85 -19.61
N THR A 194 2.76 -9.25 -18.36
CA THR A 194 1.90 -8.80 -17.25
C THR A 194 2.48 -7.56 -16.56
N TRP A 195 1.65 -6.54 -16.31
CA TRP A 195 2.03 -5.32 -15.57
C TRP A 195 1.64 -5.33 -14.09
N LEU A 196 0.85 -6.31 -13.66
CA LEU A 196 0.36 -6.46 -12.28
C LEU A 196 0.72 -7.85 -11.74
N PHE A 197 1.45 -7.90 -10.63
CA PHE A 197 1.69 -9.12 -9.87
C PHE A 197 0.78 -9.14 -8.64
N SER A 198 -0.22 -10.02 -8.65
CA SER A 198 -1.20 -10.16 -7.58
C SER A 198 -1.94 -11.49 -7.65
N ARG A 199 -2.63 -11.85 -6.55
CA ARG A 199 -3.54 -13.02 -6.50
C ARG A 199 -4.48 -13.13 -7.71
N PHE A 200 -5.05 -12.01 -8.16
CA PHE A 200 -6.05 -12.00 -9.23
C PHE A 200 -5.47 -11.79 -10.63
N SER A 201 -4.15 -11.71 -10.78
CA SER A 201 -3.48 -11.55 -12.07
C SER A 201 -2.49 -12.68 -12.36
N THR A 202 -1.50 -12.87 -11.50
CA THR A 202 -0.49 -13.93 -11.61
C THR A 202 -0.85 -15.15 -10.79
N GLY A 203 -1.72 -15.01 -9.79
CA GLY A 203 -2.03 -16.07 -8.82
C GLY A 203 -1.10 -16.01 -7.62
N TRP A 204 -0.90 -17.14 -6.96
CA TRP A 204 0.01 -17.27 -5.81
C TRP A 204 1.37 -17.81 -6.26
N SER A 205 1.97 -17.20 -7.29
CA SER A 205 3.20 -17.72 -7.92
C SER A 205 4.40 -17.75 -6.98
N CYS A 206 4.43 -16.90 -5.96
CA CYS A 206 5.47 -16.85 -4.92
C CYS A 206 5.02 -17.45 -3.58
N GLY A 207 3.93 -18.21 -3.55
CA GLY A 207 3.34 -18.72 -2.32
C GLY A 207 2.01 -18.06 -1.96
N LEU A 208 1.18 -18.80 -1.23
CA LEU A 208 -0.12 -18.32 -0.74
C LEU A 208 0.11 -17.20 0.28
N HIS A 209 -0.43 -16.01 -0.02
CA HIS A 209 -0.24 -14.82 0.83
C HIS A 209 1.25 -14.50 1.08
N ALA A 210 2.06 -14.62 0.02
CA ALA A 210 3.49 -14.31 0.06
C ALA A 210 3.77 -12.95 0.72
N ASP A 211 4.63 -12.94 1.73
CA ASP A 211 5.00 -11.76 2.48
C ASP A 211 6.11 -10.92 1.83
N TRP A 212 6.60 -9.88 2.50
CA TRP A 212 7.65 -9.01 1.96
C TRP A 212 8.95 -9.79 1.70
N THR A 213 9.32 -10.70 2.61
CA THR A 213 10.54 -11.52 2.48
C THR A 213 10.40 -12.47 1.29
N GLU A 214 9.23 -13.12 1.15
CA GLU A 214 8.98 -14.03 0.04
C GLU A 214 8.92 -13.29 -1.31
N LEU A 215 8.17 -12.19 -1.39
CA LEU A 215 7.95 -11.47 -2.65
C LEU A 215 9.21 -10.78 -3.19
N THR A 216 10.03 -10.18 -2.33
CA THR A 216 11.26 -9.50 -2.75
C THR A 216 12.30 -10.48 -3.30
N ASN A 217 12.36 -11.69 -2.74
CA ASN A 217 13.26 -12.75 -3.21
C ASN A 217 12.72 -13.55 -4.42
N CYS A 218 11.40 -13.55 -4.65
CA CYS A 218 10.78 -14.39 -5.69
C CYS A 218 10.33 -13.64 -6.96
N VAL A 219 9.73 -12.45 -6.81
CA VAL A 219 9.07 -11.74 -7.92
C VAL A 219 10.02 -11.40 -9.07
N PRO A 220 11.25 -10.89 -8.84
CA PRO A 220 12.18 -10.59 -9.93
C PRO A 220 12.45 -11.81 -10.81
N ALA A 221 12.79 -12.95 -10.20
CA ALA A 221 13.09 -14.19 -10.91
C ALA A 221 11.90 -14.73 -11.71
N ILE A 222 10.68 -14.71 -11.14
CA ILE A 222 9.47 -15.19 -11.83
C ILE A 222 9.12 -14.31 -13.03
N MET A 223 9.25 -12.99 -12.86
CA MET A 223 8.89 -12.07 -13.91
C MET A 223 9.95 -12.10 -15.01
N GLU A 224 11.25 -12.20 -14.69
CA GLU A 224 12.34 -12.23 -15.69
C GLU A 224 12.39 -13.52 -16.50
N LYS A 225 12.17 -14.69 -15.87
CA LYS A 225 12.18 -15.99 -16.55
C LYS A 225 11.11 -16.13 -17.66
N LYS A 226 10.09 -15.26 -17.68
CA LYS A 226 9.07 -15.22 -18.73
C LYS A 226 9.45 -14.39 -19.96
N ASP A 227 10.47 -13.54 -19.86
CA ASP A 227 10.99 -12.76 -20.99
C ASP A 227 12.28 -13.44 -21.46
N CYS A 228 12.44 -13.66 -22.77
CA CYS A 228 13.60 -14.33 -23.37
C CYS A 228 14.97 -13.74 -22.96
N PRO A 229 16.06 -14.52 -22.96
CA PRO A 229 17.39 -14.14 -22.49
C PRO A 229 18.17 -13.25 -23.48
N ARG A 230 17.52 -12.29 -24.12
CA ARG A 230 18.18 -11.34 -25.04
C ARG A 230 17.92 -9.91 -24.58
N ASN A 231 18.82 -9.44 -23.72
CA ASN A 231 19.18 -8.05 -23.39
C ASN A 231 19.21 -7.81 -21.86
N HIS A 232 20.38 -8.07 -21.28
CA HIS A 232 20.73 -7.80 -19.87
C HIS A 232 20.81 -6.31 -19.50
N SER A 233 20.27 -5.40 -20.31
CA SER A 233 20.54 -3.96 -20.13
C SER A 233 19.48 -3.18 -19.35
N HIS A 234 18.30 -3.74 -19.03
CA HIS A 234 17.23 -2.97 -18.37
C HIS A 234 16.46 -3.77 -17.32
N THR A 235 16.80 -3.53 -16.05
CA THR A 235 16.10 -4.01 -14.86
C THR A 235 14.64 -3.55 -14.86
N ARG A 236 13.69 -4.41 -14.46
CA ARG A 236 12.29 -4.01 -14.29
C ARG A 236 12.11 -3.21 -13.00
N ASN A 237 11.22 -2.23 -13.03
CA ASN A 237 10.82 -1.50 -11.82
C ASN A 237 9.65 -2.24 -11.15
N PHE A 238 9.81 -2.58 -9.87
CA PHE A 238 8.77 -3.22 -9.06
C PHE A 238 8.23 -2.23 -8.03
N TYR A 239 6.95 -1.87 -8.19
CA TYR A 239 6.26 -0.96 -7.28
C TYR A 239 5.38 -1.76 -6.31
N TYR A 240 5.95 -2.02 -5.13
CA TYR A 240 5.25 -2.74 -4.07
C TYR A 240 4.14 -1.88 -3.47
N ILE A 241 2.98 -2.50 -3.28
CA ILE A 241 1.82 -1.91 -2.63
C ILE A 241 1.17 -2.88 -1.66
N THR A 242 0.47 -2.36 -0.65
CA THR A 242 -0.28 -3.17 0.32
C THR A 242 -1.51 -2.47 0.88
N MET A 243 -2.29 -3.19 1.70
CA MET A 243 -3.42 -2.67 2.47
C MET A 243 -3.24 -3.07 3.93
N LEU A 244 -3.48 -2.13 4.85
CA LEU A 244 -3.49 -2.35 6.29
C LEU A 244 -4.88 -2.15 6.88
N ARG A 245 -5.03 -2.59 8.14
CA ARG A 245 -6.25 -2.46 8.92
C ARG A 245 -5.90 -2.34 10.39
N ASP A 246 -6.75 -1.63 11.13
CA ASP A 246 -6.75 -1.64 12.59
C ASP A 246 -6.51 -3.08 13.13
N PRO A 247 -5.47 -3.30 13.97
CA PRO A 247 -5.05 -4.64 14.37
C PRO A 247 -6.13 -5.46 15.07
N VAL A 248 -6.92 -4.84 15.96
CA VAL A 248 -8.02 -5.52 16.67
C VAL A 248 -9.06 -6.00 15.67
N SER A 249 -9.53 -5.10 14.80
CA SER A 249 -10.50 -5.42 13.74
C SER A 249 -9.99 -6.48 12.77
N ARG A 250 -8.70 -6.43 12.43
CA ARG A 250 -8.02 -7.40 11.56
C ARG A 250 -7.94 -8.78 12.23
N TYR A 251 -7.54 -8.82 13.50
CA TYR A 251 -7.40 -10.03 14.31
C TYR A 251 -8.75 -10.74 14.49
N LEU A 252 -9.80 -10.01 14.89
CA LEU A 252 -11.16 -10.56 15.00
C LEU A 252 -11.69 -11.07 13.64
N SER A 253 -11.38 -10.36 12.56
CA SER A 253 -11.75 -10.80 11.20
C SER A 253 -11.05 -12.10 10.81
N GLU A 254 -9.82 -12.30 11.27
CA GLU A 254 -9.05 -13.52 11.08
C GLU A 254 -9.62 -14.67 11.89
N TRP A 255 -9.81 -14.47 13.20
CA TRP A 255 -10.46 -15.44 14.08
C TRP A 255 -11.76 -15.96 13.47
N LYS A 256 -12.68 -15.05 13.08
CA LYS A 256 -13.94 -15.46 12.46
C LYS A 256 -13.73 -16.23 11.15
N HIS A 257 -12.67 -15.96 10.39
CA HIS A 257 -12.38 -16.71 9.16
C HIS A 257 -11.86 -18.10 9.46
N VAL A 258 -10.96 -18.22 10.45
CA VAL A 258 -10.39 -19.47 10.95
C VAL A 258 -11.47 -20.36 11.57
N GLN A 259 -12.36 -19.78 12.38
CA GLN A 259 -13.54 -20.45 12.94
C GLN A 259 -14.43 -21.11 11.87
N ARG A 260 -14.35 -20.66 10.60
CA ARG A 260 -15.08 -21.22 9.46
C ARG A 260 -14.21 -22.09 8.54
N GLY A 261 -13.05 -22.55 9.00
CA GLY A 261 -12.17 -23.49 8.30
C GLY A 261 -11.01 -22.85 7.51
N ALA A 262 -10.75 -21.55 7.64
CA ALA A 262 -9.58 -20.97 7.00
C ALA A 262 -8.28 -21.34 7.76
N THR A 263 -7.29 -21.89 7.06
CA THR A 263 -5.98 -22.23 7.65
C THR A 263 -4.82 -21.52 6.98
N TRP A 264 -4.91 -21.32 5.66
CA TRP A 264 -3.77 -20.94 4.81
C TRP A 264 -2.56 -21.89 4.94
N LYS A 265 -2.80 -23.16 5.29
CA LYS A 265 -1.74 -24.16 5.55
C LYS A 265 -0.79 -24.46 4.37
N THR A 266 -1.10 -23.97 3.17
CA THR A 266 -0.25 -24.09 1.97
C THR A 266 0.62 -22.86 1.72
N SER A 267 0.67 -21.90 2.65
CA SER A 267 1.68 -20.84 2.67
C SER A 267 3.07 -21.45 2.83
N LEU A 268 4.05 -20.94 2.08
CA LEU A 268 5.39 -21.51 2.03
C LEU A 268 6.27 -20.99 3.17
N HIS A 269 6.07 -19.73 3.57
CA HIS A 269 6.86 -19.07 4.61
C HIS A 269 8.37 -19.10 4.27
N MET A 270 8.70 -18.90 2.99
CA MET A 270 10.08 -18.97 2.52
C MET A 270 10.91 -17.84 3.11
N CYS A 271 12.01 -18.20 3.77
CA CYS A 271 13.00 -17.28 4.29
C CYS A 271 14.39 -17.95 4.20
N ASP A 272 15.41 -17.21 3.78
CA ASP A 272 16.77 -17.72 3.53
C ASP A 272 16.81 -19.01 2.68
N GLY A 273 15.94 -19.07 1.67
CA GLY A 273 15.91 -20.17 0.70
C GLY A 273 15.22 -21.45 1.16
N ARG A 274 14.57 -21.47 2.33
CA ARG A 274 13.83 -22.65 2.83
C ARG A 274 12.51 -22.28 3.52
N SER A 275 11.61 -23.26 3.62
CA SER A 275 10.44 -23.19 4.49
C SER A 275 10.81 -23.55 5.94
N PRO A 276 10.08 -23.02 6.95
CA PRO A 276 10.27 -23.38 8.35
C PRO A 276 9.90 -24.84 8.60
N THR A 277 10.55 -25.46 9.58
CA THR A 277 10.16 -26.78 10.08
C THR A 277 8.92 -26.69 10.97
N PRO A 278 8.21 -27.81 11.21
CA PRO A 278 7.12 -27.84 12.18
C PRO A 278 7.53 -27.43 13.62
N ASP A 279 8.81 -27.59 13.97
CA ASP A 279 9.35 -27.16 15.27
C ASP A 279 9.54 -25.63 15.32
N GLU A 280 9.95 -25.01 14.21
CA GLU A 280 10.07 -23.55 14.09
C GLU A 280 8.71 -22.86 13.98
N LEU A 281 7.73 -23.53 13.38
CA LEU A 281 6.37 -23.01 13.20
C LEU A 281 5.31 -24.11 13.48
N PRO A 282 4.96 -24.33 14.76
CA PRO A 282 3.93 -25.29 15.14
C PRO A 282 2.51 -24.87 14.71
N THR A 283 1.59 -25.84 14.60
CA THR A 283 0.18 -25.63 14.20
C THR A 283 -0.77 -25.54 15.39
N CYS A 284 -1.68 -24.56 15.43
CA CYS A 284 -2.52 -24.30 16.64
C CYS A 284 -3.68 -25.28 16.81
N TYR A 285 -3.79 -26.22 15.88
CA TYR A 285 -4.89 -27.14 15.75
C TYR A 285 -4.36 -28.51 15.36
N SER A 286 -5.12 -29.53 15.73
CA SER A 286 -4.90 -30.90 15.31
C SER A 286 -5.81 -31.22 14.12
N GLY A 287 -5.34 -32.05 13.19
CA GLY A 287 -6.13 -32.45 12.02
C GLY A 287 -6.11 -31.43 10.88
N ASP A 288 -7.24 -31.26 10.21
CA ASP A 288 -7.31 -30.56 8.92
C ASP A 288 -7.38 -29.04 9.01
N ASP A 289 -8.11 -28.51 10.00
CA ASP A 289 -8.33 -27.09 10.24
C ASP A 289 -8.65 -26.77 11.70
N TRP A 290 -8.88 -25.48 11.98
CA TRP A 290 -9.25 -24.97 13.30
C TRP A 290 -10.69 -24.45 13.33
N SER A 291 -11.60 -25.16 12.63
CA SER A 291 -13.02 -24.82 12.59
C SER A 291 -13.66 -24.89 13.99
N GLY A 292 -14.63 -24.00 14.24
CA GLY A 292 -15.31 -23.93 15.54
C GLY A 292 -14.55 -23.24 16.67
N VAL A 293 -13.25 -22.94 16.51
CA VAL A 293 -12.41 -22.35 17.57
C VAL A 293 -13.05 -21.13 18.23
N SER A 294 -13.06 -21.11 19.56
CA SER A 294 -13.50 -19.96 20.35
C SER A 294 -12.50 -18.80 20.29
N LEU A 295 -12.92 -17.57 20.61
CA LEU A 295 -11.98 -16.44 20.66
C LEU A 295 -10.88 -16.67 21.71
N ARG A 296 -11.24 -17.29 22.84
CA ARG A 296 -10.31 -17.60 23.93
C ARG A 296 -9.21 -18.56 23.47
N GLU A 297 -9.58 -19.72 22.90
CA GLU A 297 -8.61 -20.69 22.38
C GLU A 297 -7.75 -20.09 21.27
N PHE A 298 -8.33 -19.25 20.42
CA PHE A 298 -7.60 -18.54 19.36
C PHE A 298 -6.51 -17.61 19.92
N MET A 299 -6.79 -16.94 21.05
CA MET A 299 -5.85 -16.07 21.75
C MET A 299 -4.85 -16.81 22.64
N ASP A 300 -5.18 -18.02 23.08
CA ASP A 300 -4.34 -18.81 23.99
C ASP A 300 -3.20 -19.55 23.26
N CYS A 301 -3.28 -19.73 21.94
CA CYS A 301 -2.18 -20.32 21.16
C CYS A 301 -1.02 -19.33 20.96
N SER A 302 0.14 -19.62 21.58
CA SER A 302 1.32 -18.75 21.56
C SER A 302 1.94 -18.56 20.19
N TYR A 303 1.87 -19.57 19.33
CA TYR A 303 2.43 -19.57 17.97
C TYR A 303 1.38 -19.26 16.89
N ASN A 304 0.24 -18.65 17.27
CA ASN A 304 -0.78 -18.21 16.33
C ASN A 304 -0.23 -17.13 15.39
N LEU A 305 -0.15 -17.44 14.08
CA LEU A 305 0.31 -16.51 13.05
C LEU A 305 -0.59 -15.26 12.89
N ALA A 306 -1.76 -15.22 13.51
CA ALA A 306 -2.55 -14.01 13.61
C ALA A 306 -1.86 -12.93 14.45
N ASN A 307 -1.04 -13.30 15.45
CA ASN A 307 -0.32 -12.35 16.30
C ASN A 307 0.70 -11.57 15.46
N ASN A 308 0.67 -10.24 15.57
CA ASN A 308 1.59 -9.32 14.88
C ASN A 308 1.76 -9.62 13.37
N ARG A 309 0.67 -10.02 12.71
CA ARG A 309 0.70 -10.47 11.32
C ARG A 309 1.18 -9.37 10.37
N GLN A 310 0.74 -8.12 10.55
CA GLN A 310 1.10 -7.05 9.62
C GLN A 310 2.59 -6.74 9.71
N VAL A 311 3.14 -6.65 10.91
CA VAL A 311 4.58 -6.46 11.13
C VAL A 311 5.37 -7.62 10.56
N ARG A 312 5.03 -8.86 10.91
CA ARG A 312 5.73 -10.04 10.40
C ARG A 312 5.74 -10.11 8.87
N MET A 313 4.60 -9.80 8.23
CA MET A 313 4.49 -9.89 6.78
C MET A 313 5.09 -8.71 6.01
N LEU A 314 5.46 -7.62 6.68
CA LEU A 314 6.10 -6.46 6.07
C LEU A 314 7.59 -6.35 6.38
N ALA A 315 8.03 -6.97 7.46
CA ALA A 315 9.43 -7.03 7.83
C ALA A 315 10.22 -7.97 6.90
N ASP A 316 11.50 -7.67 6.81
CA ASP A 316 12.52 -8.62 6.39
C ASP A 316 12.79 -9.60 7.55
N LEU A 317 12.38 -10.86 7.38
CA LEU A 317 12.53 -11.89 8.40
C LEU A 317 13.97 -12.42 8.48
N SER A 318 14.79 -12.24 7.44
CA SER A 318 16.20 -12.67 7.46
C SER A 318 17.00 -11.94 8.55
N LEU A 319 16.63 -10.68 8.84
CA LEU A 319 17.25 -9.86 9.89
C LEU A 319 17.14 -10.45 11.31
N VAL A 320 16.20 -11.38 11.52
CA VAL A 320 15.92 -11.97 12.83
C VAL A 320 16.06 -13.50 12.84
N GLY A 321 16.81 -14.06 11.89
CA GLY A 321 16.98 -15.52 11.78
C GLY A 321 15.69 -16.23 11.36
N CYS A 322 14.87 -15.59 10.52
CA CYS A 322 13.62 -16.12 10.00
C CYS A 322 12.61 -16.50 11.10
N TYR A 323 12.25 -17.79 11.16
CA TYR A 323 11.32 -18.35 12.14
C TYR A 323 12.04 -19.01 13.32
N ASN A 324 13.37 -18.99 13.37
CA ASN A 324 14.10 -19.49 14.53
C ASN A 324 14.05 -18.47 15.69
N LEU A 325 13.12 -18.69 16.61
CA LEU A 325 12.93 -17.84 17.78
C LEU A 325 14.11 -17.86 18.77
N THR A 326 15.01 -18.85 18.68
CA THR A 326 16.20 -18.94 19.55
C THR A 326 17.39 -18.13 19.05
N PHE A 327 17.30 -17.57 17.84
CA PHE A 327 18.40 -16.83 17.21
C PHE A 327 18.80 -15.57 17.99
N MET A 328 17.84 -14.90 18.63
CA MET A 328 18.07 -13.68 19.41
C MET A 328 16.98 -13.50 20.46
N ASN A 329 17.19 -12.56 21.38
CA ASN A 329 16.21 -12.24 22.42
C ASN A 329 14.94 -11.65 21.82
N GLU A 330 13.79 -11.96 22.43
CA GLU A 330 12.49 -11.50 21.95
C GLU A 330 12.39 -9.96 21.87
N SER A 331 12.93 -9.24 22.86
CA SER A 331 12.91 -7.77 22.87
C SER A 331 13.67 -7.18 21.67
N GLU A 332 14.87 -7.68 21.39
CA GLU A 332 15.68 -7.27 20.25
C GLU A 332 14.99 -7.61 18.92
N ARG A 333 14.48 -8.84 18.81
CA ARG A 333 13.70 -9.31 17.66
C ARG A 333 12.52 -8.40 17.36
N ASN A 334 11.75 -8.05 18.39
CA ASN A 334 10.57 -7.21 18.28
C ASN A 334 10.91 -5.80 17.78
N THR A 335 12.00 -5.22 18.27
CA THR A 335 12.50 -3.92 17.79
C THR A 335 12.91 -3.99 16.32
N ILE A 336 13.69 -5.00 15.92
CA ILE A 336 14.16 -5.16 14.53
C ILE A 336 12.96 -5.35 13.58
N LEU A 337 12.01 -6.22 13.92
CA LEU A 337 10.82 -6.46 13.13
C LEU A 337 9.99 -5.19 12.93
N LEU A 338 9.74 -4.43 14.00
CA LEU A 338 8.94 -3.21 13.92
C LEU A 338 9.63 -2.15 13.04
N GLN A 339 10.94 -1.95 13.21
CA GLN A 339 11.69 -0.99 12.42
C GLN A 339 11.77 -1.40 10.94
N SER A 340 12.01 -2.68 10.67
CA SER A 340 12.01 -3.23 9.31
C SER A 340 10.66 -3.04 8.64
N ALA A 341 9.56 -3.41 9.31
CA ALA A 341 8.20 -3.22 8.79
C ALA A 341 7.87 -1.74 8.53
N LYS A 342 8.21 -0.82 9.44
CA LYS A 342 8.01 0.63 9.26
C LYS A 342 8.80 1.15 8.05
N ASN A 343 10.06 0.75 7.91
CA ASN A 343 10.92 1.17 6.81
C ASN A 343 10.40 0.64 5.46
N ASN A 344 10.09 -0.65 5.39
CA ASN A 344 9.58 -1.29 4.17
C ASN A 344 8.24 -0.67 3.74
N LEU A 345 7.29 -0.51 4.67
CA LEU A 345 6.01 0.12 4.40
C LEU A 345 6.15 1.58 3.93
N LYS A 346 7.02 2.36 4.58
CA LYS A 346 7.29 3.75 4.20
C LYS A 346 7.83 3.86 2.78
N ASN A 347 8.72 2.93 2.40
CA ASN A 347 9.40 2.91 1.10
C ASN A 347 8.61 2.25 -0.03
N MET A 348 7.49 1.57 0.27
CA MET A 348 6.54 1.14 -0.75
C MET A 348 6.05 2.32 -1.58
N ALA A 349 5.71 2.04 -2.85
CA ALA A 349 5.14 3.04 -3.75
C ALA A 349 3.83 3.58 -3.19
N PHE A 350 2.98 2.69 -2.65
CA PHE A 350 1.69 3.05 -2.09
C PHE A 350 1.23 2.04 -1.04
N PHE A 351 0.49 2.48 -0.03
CA PHE A 351 -0.32 1.60 0.79
C PHE A 351 -1.64 2.26 1.14
N GLY A 352 -2.68 1.46 1.34
CA GLY A 352 -4.00 1.91 1.74
C GLY A 352 -4.42 1.42 3.12
N LEU A 353 -5.46 2.04 3.66
CA LEU A 353 -6.05 1.68 4.95
C LEU A 353 -7.51 1.28 4.77
N THR A 354 -7.90 0.16 5.39
CA THR A 354 -9.23 -0.42 5.22
C THR A 354 -10.35 0.54 5.65
N GLU A 355 -10.11 1.34 6.69
CA GLU A 355 -11.06 2.32 7.23
C GLU A 355 -11.21 3.59 6.38
N PHE A 356 -10.35 3.80 5.37
CA PHE A 356 -10.33 5.03 4.56
C PHE A 356 -10.34 4.71 3.05
N GLN A 357 -11.42 4.08 2.56
CA GLN A 357 -11.51 3.63 1.16
C GLN A 357 -11.41 4.78 0.14
N ARG A 358 -12.04 5.93 0.40
CA ARG A 358 -11.97 7.12 -0.45
C ARG A 358 -10.58 7.72 -0.53
N LYS A 359 -9.94 7.94 0.62
CA LYS A 359 -8.56 8.45 0.69
C LYS A 359 -7.57 7.47 0.06
N THR A 360 -7.81 6.16 0.22
CA THR A 360 -7.04 5.08 -0.42
C THR A 360 -7.13 5.18 -1.94
N GLN A 361 -8.35 5.34 -2.49
CA GLN A 361 -8.56 5.57 -3.92
C GLN A 361 -7.79 6.82 -4.38
N PHE A 362 -7.99 7.95 -3.70
CA PHE A 362 -7.38 9.24 -4.04
C PHE A 362 -5.85 9.14 -4.13
N LEU A 363 -5.20 8.60 -3.09
CA LEU A 363 -3.75 8.48 -3.04
C LEU A 363 -3.22 7.49 -4.08
N PHE A 364 -3.89 6.37 -4.33
CA PHE A 364 -3.48 5.44 -5.38
C PHE A 364 -3.50 6.10 -6.75
N GLU A 365 -4.57 6.83 -7.07
CA GLU A 365 -4.73 7.52 -8.35
C GLU A 365 -3.60 8.55 -8.58
N ARG A 366 -3.26 9.33 -7.56
CA ARG A 366 -2.19 10.34 -7.66
C ARG A 366 -0.79 9.72 -7.68
N THR A 367 -0.59 8.61 -6.96
CA THR A 367 0.70 7.93 -6.91
C THR A 367 1.09 7.38 -8.29
N PHE A 368 0.17 6.70 -8.97
CA PHE A 368 0.46 6.03 -10.25
C PHE A 368 -0.05 6.79 -11.48
N ASN A 369 -0.64 7.97 -11.29
CA ASN A 369 -1.35 8.71 -12.34
C ASN A 369 -2.39 7.85 -13.10
N LEU A 370 -3.12 7.02 -12.35
CA LEU A 370 -4.19 6.16 -12.85
C LEU A 370 -5.54 6.66 -12.32
N LYS A 371 -6.64 6.22 -12.93
CA LYS A 371 -8.00 6.55 -12.47
C LYS A 371 -8.83 5.31 -12.31
N PHE A 372 -9.61 5.23 -11.23
CA PHE A 372 -10.65 4.21 -11.14
C PHE A 372 -11.90 4.62 -11.90
N ILE A 373 -12.63 3.63 -12.43
CA ILE A 373 -13.88 3.82 -13.19
C ILE A 373 -15.00 4.14 -12.21
N SER A 374 -15.17 3.29 -11.21
CA SER A 374 -16.17 3.44 -10.16
C SER A 374 -15.51 3.86 -8.85
N PRO A 375 -16.19 4.72 -8.08
CA PRO A 375 -15.63 5.32 -6.89
C PRO A 375 -15.69 4.26 -5.75
N PHE A 376 -14.63 4.12 -4.92
CA PHE A 376 -14.57 3.12 -3.84
C PHE A 376 -15.64 3.35 -2.76
N THR A 377 -16.24 2.28 -2.24
CA THR A 377 -17.29 2.36 -1.22
C THR A 377 -16.79 1.90 0.15
N GLN A 378 -17.11 2.67 1.19
CA GLN A 378 -16.77 2.35 2.57
C GLN A 378 -17.81 1.38 3.14
N PHE A 379 -17.36 0.22 3.63
CA PHE A 379 -18.21 -0.76 4.29
C PHE A 379 -17.74 -0.95 5.74
N ASN A 380 -18.36 -0.21 6.66
CA ASN A 380 -18.01 -0.26 8.08
C ASN A 380 -18.61 -1.48 8.79
N ILE A 381 -19.75 -1.98 8.31
CA ILE A 381 -20.36 -3.23 8.80
C ILE A 381 -19.58 -4.41 8.21
N THR A 382 -18.69 -4.97 9.00
CA THR A 382 -17.90 -6.15 8.67
C THR A 382 -18.19 -7.27 9.66
N ARG A 383 -17.79 -8.50 9.31
CA ARG A 383 -17.87 -9.62 10.26
C ARG A 383 -17.09 -9.40 11.56
N ALA A 384 -16.14 -8.46 11.59
CA ALA A 384 -15.41 -8.08 12.79
C ALA A 384 -16.16 -7.03 13.63
N SER A 385 -16.84 -6.06 13.01
CA SER A 385 -17.64 -5.06 13.73
C SER A 385 -18.88 -5.65 14.40
N ASN A 386 -19.36 -6.80 13.91
CA ASN A 386 -20.48 -7.53 14.52
C ASN A 386 -20.05 -8.41 15.71
N VAL A 387 -18.77 -8.41 16.08
CA VAL A 387 -18.30 -9.11 17.27
C VAL A 387 -18.30 -8.14 18.42
N GLU A 388 -19.23 -8.35 19.35
CA GLU A 388 -19.17 -7.69 20.66
C GLU A 388 -18.07 -8.36 21.49
N ILE A 389 -17.08 -7.57 21.89
CA ILE A 389 -16.02 -7.98 22.82
C ILE A 389 -16.04 -7.05 24.03
N ASN A 390 -15.76 -7.61 25.20
CA ASN A 390 -15.56 -6.79 26.40
C ASN A 390 -14.18 -6.12 26.38
N GLU A 391 -13.99 -5.12 27.23
CA GLU A 391 -12.75 -4.33 27.26
C GLU A 391 -11.52 -5.19 27.61
N GLY A 392 -11.68 -6.18 28.50
CA GLY A 392 -10.59 -7.11 28.84
C GLY A 392 -10.12 -7.96 27.66
N ALA A 393 -11.05 -8.44 26.82
CA ALA A 393 -10.70 -9.18 25.60
C ALA A 393 -10.05 -8.25 24.57
N ARG A 394 -10.52 -7.00 24.46
CA ARG A 394 -9.91 -5.99 23.60
C ARG A 394 -8.46 -5.73 23.99
N GLN A 395 -8.20 -5.39 25.25
CA GLN A 395 -6.85 -5.14 25.76
C GLN A 395 -5.93 -6.33 25.49
N ARG A 396 -6.40 -7.54 25.75
CA ARG A 396 -5.60 -8.74 25.50
C ARG A 396 -5.30 -8.95 24.00
N ILE A 397 -6.22 -8.60 23.10
CA ILE A 397 -5.94 -8.63 21.65
C ILE A 397 -4.90 -7.57 21.28
N GLU A 398 -4.99 -6.37 21.85
CA GLU A 398 -4.01 -5.30 21.66
C GLU A 398 -2.62 -5.73 22.15
N ASP A 399 -2.53 -6.40 23.30
CA ASP A 399 -1.29 -6.94 23.86
C ASP A 399 -0.70 -8.04 22.97
N LEU A 400 -1.52 -8.96 22.45
CA LEU A 400 -1.06 -9.99 21.49
C LEU A 400 -0.58 -9.40 20.15
N ASN A 401 -1.03 -8.20 19.82
CA ASN A 401 -0.76 -7.50 18.56
C ASN A 401 0.00 -6.18 18.78
N PHE A 402 0.76 -6.06 19.86
CA PHE A 402 1.37 -4.79 20.27
C PHE A 402 2.34 -4.18 19.23
N LEU A 403 3.00 -5.01 18.41
CA LEU A 403 3.83 -4.52 17.30
C LEU A 403 2.95 -4.00 16.16
N ASP A 404 1.88 -4.74 15.84
CA ASP A 404 0.88 -4.32 14.85
C ASP A 404 0.19 -3.01 15.28
N MET A 405 -0.05 -2.80 16.59
CA MET A 405 -0.60 -1.55 17.13
C MET A 405 0.34 -0.37 16.85
N GLN A 406 1.63 -0.51 17.17
CA GLN A 406 2.64 0.52 16.91
C GLN A 406 2.88 0.76 15.42
N LEU A 407 2.85 -0.29 14.60
CA LEU A 407 2.94 -0.16 13.14
C LEU A 407 1.72 0.56 12.57
N TYR A 408 0.52 0.20 13.03
CA TYR A 408 -0.72 0.78 12.51
C TYR A 408 -0.87 2.24 12.88
N GLU A 409 -0.49 2.63 14.11
CA GLU A 409 -0.44 4.04 14.51
C GLU A 409 0.48 4.86 13.60
N TYR A 410 1.71 4.37 13.38
CA TYR A 410 2.68 4.98 12.47
C TYR A 410 2.15 5.06 11.03
N ALA A 411 1.56 3.97 10.54
CA ALA A 411 1.02 3.89 9.19
C ALA A 411 -0.17 4.83 8.99
N LYS A 412 -1.05 4.95 9.99
CA LYS A 412 -2.22 5.83 9.97
C LYS A 412 -1.81 7.29 9.92
N ASP A 413 -0.83 7.69 10.73
CA ASP A 413 -0.28 9.05 10.71
C ASP A 413 0.38 9.37 9.36
N LEU A 414 1.28 8.49 8.87
CA LEU A 414 1.93 8.66 7.57
C LEU A 414 0.91 8.74 6.42
N PHE A 415 -0.10 7.88 6.43
CA PHE A 415 -1.14 7.86 5.40
C PHE A 415 -1.97 9.14 5.40
N GLN A 416 -2.38 9.62 6.57
CA GLN A 416 -3.14 10.86 6.67
C GLN A 416 -2.28 12.06 6.29
N GLN A 417 -1.02 12.15 6.71
CA GLN A 417 -0.12 13.23 6.26
C GLN A 417 0.09 13.20 4.74
N ARG A 418 0.29 12.01 4.13
CA ARG A 418 0.37 11.87 2.66
C ARG A 418 -0.89 12.38 1.97
N TYR A 419 -2.07 12.05 2.49
CA TYR A 419 -3.35 12.53 1.96
C TYR A 419 -3.43 14.05 2.00
N HIS A 420 -3.24 14.66 3.17
CA HIS A 420 -3.34 16.11 3.33
C HIS A 420 -2.30 16.87 2.50
N HIS A 421 -1.05 16.42 2.51
CA HIS A 421 0.02 17.01 1.69
C HIS A 421 -0.30 16.94 0.20
N THR A 422 -0.76 15.79 -0.30
CA THR A 422 -1.12 15.62 -1.71
C THR A 422 -2.32 16.49 -2.10
N LYS A 423 -3.32 16.59 -1.22
CA LYS A 423 -4.48 17.48 -1.41
C LYS A 423 -4.06 18.94 -1.47
N GLN A 424 -3.23 19.41 -0.53
CA GLN A 424 -2.72 20.78 -0.52
C GLN A 424 -1.96 21.13 -1.79
N LEU A 425 -1.09 20.24 -2.26
CA LEU A 425 -0.37 20.42 -3.53
C LEU A 425 -1.33 20.51 -4.73
N GLU A 426 -2.39 19.70 -4.76
CA GLU A 426 -3.40 19.76 -5.82
C GLU A 426 -4.17 21.09 -5.79
N HIS A 427 -4.63 21.53 -4.62
CA HIS A 427 -5.28 22.83 -4.46
C HIS A 427 -4.38 24.01 -4.87
N GLN A 428 -3.09 23.97 -4.51
CA GLN A 428 -2.13 25.00 -4.92
C GLN A 428 -1.96 25.04 -6.44
N ARG A 429 -1.85 23.88 -7.10
CA ARG A 429 -1.74 23.78 -8.55
C ARG A 429 -3.00 24.28 -9.26
N ASP A 430 -4.17 23.96 -8.74
CA ASP A 430 -5.44 24.42 -9.33
C ASP A 430 -5.63 25.92 -9.15
N ARG A 431 -5.25 26.49 -7.99
CA ARG A 431 -5.21 27.95 -7.78
C ARG A 431 -4.26 28.64 -8.76
N GLN A 432 -3.07 28.07 -8.99
CA GLN A 432 -2.12 28.61 -9.96
C GLN A 432 -2.67 28.59 -11.39
N LYS A 433 -3.29 27.48 -11.81
CA LYS A 433 -3.93 27.38 -13.13
C LYS A 433 -5.05 28.41 -13.31
N ARG A 434 -5.95 28.55 -12.33
CA ARG A 434 -7.01 29.56 -12.38
C ARG A 434 -6.46 30.98 -12.46
N ARG A 435 -5.37 31.28 -11.75
CA ARG A 435 -4.68 32.58 -11.85
C ARG A 435 -4.09 32.80 -13.25
N GLU A 436 -3.47 31.79 -13.84
CA GLU A 436 -2.90 31.86 -15.20
C GLU A 436 -3.99 32.00 -16.28
N GLU A 437 -5.09 31.25 -16.17
CA GLU A 437 -6.25 31.37 -17.06
C GLU A 437 -6.87 32.77 -16.97
N ARG A 438 -7.03 33.33 -15.76
CA ARG A 438 -7.49 34.71 -15.56
C ARG A 438 -6.54 35.74 -16.17
N ARG A 439 -5.21 35.52 -16.09
CA ARG A 439 -4.21 36.39 -16.73
C ARG A 439 -4.34 36.36 -18.25
N LEU A 440 -4.41 35.17 -18.85
CA LEU A 440 -4.55 34.99 -20.31
C LEU A 440 -5.86 35.59 -20.85
N GLN A 441 -6.95 35.50 -20.08
CA GLN A 441 -8.23 36.13 -20.43
C GLN A 441 -8.15 37.67 -20.41
N ARG A 442 -7.45 38.26 -19.44
CA ARG A 442 -7.21 39.72 -19.40
C ARG A 442 -6.37 40.17 -20.60
N GLU A 443 -5.28 39.47 -20.90
CA GLU A 443 -4.43 39.76 -22.06
C GLU A 443 -5.21 39.66 -23.38
N HIS A 444 -6.07 38.64 -23.55
CA HIS A 444 -6.94 38.55 -24.74
C HIS A 444 -7.94 39.72 -24.84
N ARG A 445 -8.51 40.16 -23.71
CA ARG A 445 -9.44 41.29 -23.68
C ARG A 445 -8.76 42.61 -24.03
N ASP A 446 -7.53 42.80 -23.56
CA ASP A 446 -6.73 44.00 -23.83
C ASP A 446 -6.23 44.03 -25.29
N HIS A 447 -5.97 42.86 -25.90
CA HIS A 447 -5.61 42.75 -27.33
C HIS A 447 -6.79 42.86 -28.29
N GLN A 448 -8.03 42.65 -27.83
CA GLN A 448 -9.24 42.81 -28.65
C GLN A 448 -9.74 44.27 -28.72
N TRP A 449 -9.07 45.21 -28.05
CA TRP A 449 -9.39 46.64 -28.11
C TRP A 449 -8.33 47.48 -28.85
N PRO A 450 -8.32 47.52 -30.20
CA PRO A 450 -7.72 48.64 -30.93
C PRO A 450 -8.80 49.69 -31.27
N LYS A 451 -8.64 50.87 -30.67
CA LYS A 451 -9.12 52.20 -31.11
C LYS A 451 -10.00 52.26 -32.37
N GLU A 452 -11.30 52.48 -32.17
CA GLU A 452 -12.11 53.33 -33.07
C GLU A 452 -12.45 54.63 -32.34
N ASP A 453 -11.44 55.51 -32.18
CA ASP A 453 -11.69 56.93 -31.93
C ASP A 453 -11.45 57.67 -33.24
N GLY A 454 -12.55 57.95 -33.95
CA GLY A 454 -12.54 58.59 -35.25
C GLY A 454 -13.90 59.18 -35.62
N ALA A 455 -14.29 60.23 -34.89
CA ALA A 455 -15.17 61.34 -35.31
C ALA A 455 -16.58 61.01 -35.84
N ALA A 456 -17.60 61.37 -35.05
CA ALA A 456 -18.81 62.01 -35.56
C ALA A 456 -19.51 62.81 -34.45
N GLU A 457 -19.30 64.13 -34.46
CA GLU A 457 -20.29 65.09 -33.94
C GLU A 457 -21.62 64.87 -34.68
N GLY A 458 -22.74 64.82 -33.96
CA GLY A 458 -24.05 64.68 -34.62
C GLY A 458 -25.23 64.49 -33.68
N THR A 459 -25.63 65.58 -33.03
CA THR A 459 -27.03 65.92 -32.66
C THR A 459 -27.82 64.95 -31.78
N VAL A 460 -28.00 65.40 -30.53
CA VAL A 460 -29.11 65.08 -29.63
C VAL A 460 -30.44 65.51 -30.29
N THR A 461 -31.38 64.58 -30.41
CA THR A 461 -32.83 64.89 -30.30
C THR A 461 -33.55 63.74 -29.62
N GLU A 462 -34.29 64.12 -28.59
CA GLU A 462 -35.26 63.35 -27.83
C GLU A 462 -36.26 62.62 -28.74
N ASP A 463 -36.60 61.37 -28.42
CA ASP A 463 -38.03 61.09 -28.22
C ASP A 463 -38.26 59.96 -27.21
N TYR A 464 -39.27 60.22 -26.41
CA TYR A 464 -39.70 59.58 -25.19
C TYR A 464 -40.80 58.56 -25.55
N ASN A 465 -40.88 57.46 -24.80
CA ASN A 465 -41.97 56.46 -24.83
C ASN A 465 -42.19 55.67 -26.15
N SER A 466 -41.99 54.35 -26.07
CA SER A 466 -43.13 53.42 -25.99
C SER A 466 -42.73 51.95 -25.92
N GLN A 467 -43.45 51.23 -25.04
CA GLN A 467 -43.79 49.80 -25.12
C GLN A 467 -42.79 48.75 -24.59
N VAL A 468 -42.89 48.55 -23.28
CA VAL A 468 -43.05 47.21 -22.68
C VAL A 468 -44.20 46.46 -23.38
N VAL A 469 -43.96 45.31 -24.03
CA VAL A 469 -44.90 44.17 -24.14
C VAL A 469 -44.14 42.87 -24.50
N ARG A 470 -44.20 41.90 -23.56
CA ARG A 470 -44.22 40.41 -23.67
C ARG A 470 -43.14 39.70 -24.52
N TRP A 471 -42.45 38.68 -24.04
CA TRP A 471 -42.89 37.47 -23.33
C TRP A 471 -41.79 36.91 -22.43
#